data_AF-A0AAU7ZN26-F1
#
_entry.id   AF-A0AAU7ZN26-F1
#
_cell.length_a   1.000
_cell.length_b   1.000
_cell.length_c   1.000
_cell.angle_alpha   90.00
_cell.angle_beta   90.00
_cell.angle_gamma   90.00
#
_symmetry.space_group_name_H-M   'P 1'
#
loop_
_entity.id
_entity.type
_entity.pdbx_description
1 polymer ?
#
loop_
_entity_poly.entity_id
_entity_poly.type
_entity_poly.pdbx_seq_one_letter_code
_entity_poly.pdbx_strand_id
1 'polypeptide(L)'
;MIPVSAPKCPFHSYHRDGAMRVDGNYGGTTSYEPNRHSEWQEQPDYSEPPLAISGDAQKFDFREDDHDYYSQPGNLFRMFSTEEKQRLLENTARALGPASKVVRDRHVANCTKADAAYGEGVARALEAFLAEHK
;
A
#
# COMPACT_ATOMS: atom_id res chain seq x y z
N MET A 1 16.64 3.21 22.24
CA MET A 1 15.21 3.11 21.87
C MET A 1 14.68 4.51 21.61
N ILE A 2 13.98 4.72 20.49
CA ILE A 2 13.41 6.03 20.12
C ILE A 2 12.05 6.17 20.84
N PRO A 3 11.80 7.25 21.61
CA PRO A 3 10.60 7.35 22.47
C PRO A 3 9.26 7.20 21.76
N VAL A 4 9.13 7.66 20.51
CA VAL A 4 7.86 7.63 19.77
C VAL A 4 7.38 6.23 19.42
N SER A 5 8.31 5.27 19.27
CA SER A 5 8.00 3.87 18.98
C SER A 5 8.03 2.97 20.22
N ALA A 6 8.30 3.53 21.41
CA ALA A 6 8.36 2.77 22.64
C ALA A 6 6.94 2.47 23.17
N PRO A 7 6.66 1.23 23.61
CA PRO A 7 5.39 0.90 24.22
C PRO A 7 5.21 1.66 25.55
N LYS A 8 3.96 2.00 25.88
CA LYS A 8 3.57 2.65 27.14
C LYS A 8 2.97 1.67 28.15
N CYS A 9 3.13 0.37 27.91
CA CYS A 9 2.72 -0.73 28.77
C CYS A 9 3.95 -1.57 29.15
N PRO A 10 3.85 -2.49 30.12
CA PRO A 10 4.93 -3.43 30.40
C PRO A 10 5.40 -4.12 29.12
N PHE A 11 6.70 -4.11 28.88
CA PHE A 11 7.31 -4.65 27.67
C PHE A 11 8.52 -5.50 28.03
N HIS A 12 8.44 -6.77 27.69
CA HIS A 12 9.45 -7.78 28.02
C HIS A 12 9.81 -8.58 26.76
N SER A 13 10.46 -7.90 25.80
CA SER A 13 10.94 -8.53 24.56
C SER A 13 12.23 -9.31 24.76
N TYR A 14 12.35 -10.45 24.12
CA TYR A 14 13.50 -11.33 24.24
C TYR A 14 14.83 -10.74 23.71
N HIS A 15 14.77 -9.79 22.77
CA HIS A 15 15.93 -9.36 21.96
C HIS A 15 17.10 -8.79 22.79
N ARG A 16 18.32 -9.17 22.42
CA ARG A 16 19.59 -8.72 23.01
C ARG A 16 20.49 -8.00 21.99
N ASP A 17 21.37 -7.16 22.51
CA ASP A 17 22.43 -6.46 21.78
C ASP A 17 21.87 -5.59 20.63
N GLY A 18 22.57 -5.56 19.50
CA GLY A 18 22.28 -4.67 18.37
C GLY A 18 22.93 -3.30 18.52
N ALA A 19 23.13 -2.61 17.39
CA ALA A 19 23.68 -1.26 17.39
C ALA A 19 22.76 -0.29 18.17
N MET A 20 23.36 0.66 18.89
CA MET A 20 22.64 1.69 19.65
C MET A 20 21.71 1.13 20.74
N ARG A 21 22.12 0.04 21.41
CA ARG A 21 21.43 -0.49 22.58
C ARG A 21 21.64 0.40 23.80
N VAL A 22 20.58 1.08 24.25
CA VAL A 22 20.61 2.12 25.30
C VAL A 22 19.56 1.93 26.39
N ASP A 23 18.88 0.79 26.42
CA ASP A 23 17.74 0.46 27.31
C ASP A 23 18.14 -0.48 28.47
N GLY A 24 19.44 -0.72 28.67
CA GLY A 24 19.96 -1.66 29.67
C GLY A 24 20.08 -3.11 29.20
N ASN A 25 19.59 -3.46 28.00
CA ASN A 25 19.80 -4.76 27.36
C ASN A 25 19.39 -5.99 28.21
N TYR A 26 18.39 -5.82 29.10
CA TYR A 26 17.95 -6.82 30.09
C TYR A 26 19.07 -7.36 31.01
N GLY A 27 20.20 -6.65 31.13
CA GLY A 27 21.29 -7.00 32.05
C GLY A 27 21.69 -8.48 32.03
N GLY A 28 21.86 -9.06 33.22
CA GLY A 28 22.23 -10.47 33.42
C GLY A 28 21.06 -11.46 33.40
N THR A 29 19.84 -11.04 33.01
CA THR A 29 18.69 -11.94 32.87
C THR A 29 19.07 -13.08 31.93
N THR A 30 18.56 -14.29 32.18
CA THR A 30 18.77 -15.45 31.28
C THR A 30 18.36 -15.09 29.85
N SER A 31 19.08 -15.57 28.85
CA SER A 31 18.87 -15.20 27.43
C SER A 31 18.41 -16.37 26.57
N TYR A 32 17.73 -17.36 27.16
CA TYR A 32 17.19 -18.53 26.47
C TYR A 32 15.88 -19.00 27.12
N GLU A 33 15.07 -19.70 26.34
CA GLU A 33 13.84 -20.38 26.74
C GLU A 33 13.79 -21.72 25.96
N PRO A 34 13.34 -22.83 26.58
CA PRO A 34 12.84 -22.98 27.95
C PRO A 34 13.93 -22.89 29.01
N ASN A 35 13.61 -22.31 30.17
CA ASN A 35 14.55 -22.16 31.28
C ASN A 35 13.89 -22.42 32.65
N ARG A 36 14.71 -22.74 33.65
CA ARG A 36 14.26 -22.98 35.05
C ARG A 36 13.97 -21.72 35.86
N HIS A 37 14.16 -20.54 35.27
CA HIS A 37 14.08 -19.23 35.93
C HIS A 37 12.74 -18.53 35.67
N SER A 38 11.81 -19.19 34.98
CA SER A 38 10.51 -18.63 34.59
C SER A 38 10.61 -17.33 33.79
N GLU A 39 11.73 -17.13 33.08
CA GLU A 39 11.93 -15.99 32.19
C GLU A 39 11.37 -16.29 30.80
N TRP A 40 10.88 -15.26 30.10
CA TRP A 40 10.40 -15.32 28.71
C TRP A 40 9.20 -16.24 28.45
N GLN A 41 8.32 -16.41 29.43
CA GLN A 41 7.13 -17.26 29.30
C GLN A 41 6.16 -16.75 28.22
N GLU A 42 5.64 -17.68 27.42
CA GLU A 42 4.58 -17.41 26.46
C GLU A 42 3.24 -17.06 27.13
N GLN A 43 2.33 -16.43 26.39
CA GLN A 43 1.00 -16.06 26.86
C GLN A 43 -0.07 -16.68 25.93
N PRO A 44 -0.40 -17.98 26.12
CA PRO A 44 -1.30 -18.72 25.22
C PRO A 44 -2.73 -18.17 25.17
N ASP A 45 -3.15 -17.41 26.18
CA ASP A 45 -4.45 -16.73 26.23
C ASP A 45 -4.65 -15.72 25.08
N TYR A 46 -3.58 -15.32 24.41
CA TYR A 46 -3.60 -14.41 23.25
C TYR A 46 -3.36 -15.14 21.91
N SER A 47 -3.53 -16.47 21.87
CA SER A 47 -3.39 -17.26 20.64
C SER A 47 -4.39 -16.80 19.57
N GLU A 48 -3.91 -16.62 18.33
CA GLU A 48 -4.77 -16.31 17.18
C GLU A 48 -5.64 -17.52 16.81
N PRO A 49 -6.88 -17.30 16.32
CA PRO A 49 -7.72 -18.39 15.86
C PRO A 49 -7.12 -19.06 14.60
N PRO A 50 -7.31 -20.38 14.40
CA PRO A 50 -6.86 -21.05 13.18
C PRO A 50 -7.50 -20.47 11.91
N LEU A 51 -6.69 -20.23 10.88
CA LEU A 51 -7.15 -19.82 9.55
C LEU A 51 -7.24 -21.05 8.64
N ALA A 52 -8.42 -21.33 8.09
CA ALA A 52 -8.59 -22.39 7.09
C ALA A 52 -7.90 -22.00 5.77
N ILE A 53 -7.09 -22.91 5.22
CA ILE A 53 -6.36 -22.72 3.97
C ILE A 53 -6.85 -23.76 2.95
N SER A 54 -7.08 -23.32 1.71
CA SER A 54 -7.51 -24.17 0.60
C SER A 54 -6.67 -23.91 -0.64
N GLY A 55 -6.32 -24.97 -1.37
CA GLY A 55 -5.48 -24.91 -2.57
C GLY A 55 -4.01 -25.21 -2.27
N ASP A 56 -3.22 -25.36 -3.34
CA ASP A 56 -1.81 -25.71 -3.27
C ASP A 56 -0.92 -24.49 -3.01
N ALA A 57 0.25 -24.69 -2.41
CA ALA A 57 1.27 -23.65 -2.31
C ALA A 57 1.99 -23.49 -3.66
N GLN A 58 1.59 -22.49 -4.44
CA GLN A 58 2.17 -22.19 -5.75
C GLN A 58 2.17 -20.68 -6.07
N LYS A 59 2.78 -20.33 -7.21
CA LYS A 59 2.74 -18.96 -7.76
C LYS A 59 1.46 -18.77 -8.57
N PHE A 60 0.36 -18.42 -7.91
CA PHE A 60 -0.90 -18.11 -8.58
C PHE A 60 -0.80 -16.82 -9.42
N ASP A 61 -1.36 -16.83 -10.63
CA ASP A 61 -1.54 -15.60 -11.39
C ASP A 61 -2.80 -14.88 -10.92
N PHE A 62 -2.61 -13.74 -10.25
CA PHE A 62 -3.71 -12.92 -9.75
C PHE A 62 -4.66 -12.47 -10.86
N ARG A 63 -4.19 -12.35 -12.11
CA ARG A 63 -5.04 -11.90 -13.23
C ARG A 63 -6.09 -12.92 -13.65
N GLU A 64 -5.88 -14.19 -13.32
CA GLU A 64 -6.89 -15.25 -13.54
C GLU A 64 -7.94 -15.25 -12.41
N ASP A 65 -7.51 -14.90 -11.19
CA ASP A 65 -8.37 -14.83 -10.00
C ASP A 65 -9.27 -13.58 -10.01
N ASP A 66 -8.68 -12.40 -10.26
CA ASP A 66 -9.40 -11.13 -10.38
C ASP A 66 -8.80 -10.26 -11.48
N HIS A 67 -9.66 -9.81 -12.40
CA HIS A 67 -9.32 -8.90 -13.48
C HIS A 67 -10.26 -7.69 -13.59
N ASP A 68 -11.03 -7.38 -12.53
CA ASP A 68 -11.86 -6.19 -12.46
C ASP A 68 -11.04 -4.96 -12.00
N TYR A 69 -10.21 -4.46 -12.91
CA TYR A 69 -9.34 -3.32 -12.65
C TYR A 69 -10.06 -1.96 -12.71
N TYR A 70 -11.29 -1.92 -13.24
CA TYR A 70 -11.86 -0.68 -13.78
C TYR A 70 -13.22 -0.30 -13.19
N SER A 71 -13.93 -1.23 -12.54
CA SER A 71 -15.23 -0.92 -11.92
C SER A 71 -15.10 0.13 -10.81
N GLN A 72 -14.18 -0.08 -9.86
CA GLN A 72 -14.04 0.81 -8.70
C GLN A 72 -13.55 2.21 -9.10
N PRO A 73 -12.51 2.37 -9.95
CA PRO A 73 -12.10 3.70 -10.42
C PRO A 73 -13.21 4.41 -11.22
N GLY A 74 -13.96 3.67 -12.04
CA GLY A 74 -15.08 4.22 -12.80
C GLY A 74 -16.20 4.73 -11.87
N ASN A 75 -16.54 3.96 -10.85
CA ASN A 75 -17.51 4.35 -9.83
C ASN A 75 -17.07 5.63 -9.09
N LEU A 76 -15.81 5.68 -8.66
CA LEU A 76 -15.25 6.87 -8.01
C LEU A 76 -15.31 8.09 -8.92
N PHE A 77 -14.94 7.95 -10.20
CA PHE A 77 -15.00 9.06 -11.15
C PHE A 77 -16.44 9.57 -11.32
N ARG A 78 -17.43 8.68 -11.42
CA ARG A 78 -18.84 9.07 -11.56
C ARG A 78 -19.36 9.84 -10.34
N MET A 79 -18.83 9.57 -9.15
CA MET A 79 -19.19 10.28 -7.91
C MET A 79 -18.65 11.71 -7.83
N PHE A 80 -17.61 12.06 -8.59
CA PHE A 80 -17.07 13.42 -8.56
C PHE A 80 -18.01 14.45 -9.17
N SER A 81 -18.04 15.63 -8.54
CA SER A 81 -18.58 16.85 -9.13
C SER A 81 -17.82 17.24 -10.41
N THR A 82 -18.41 18.14 -11.20
CA THR A 82 -17.78 18.62 -12.44
C THR A 82 -16.43 19.28 -12.15
N GLU A 83 -16.33 20.06 -11.08
CA GLU A 83 -15.12 20.77 -10.68
C GLU A 83 -14.03 19.81 -10.19
N GLU A 84 -14.41 18.75 -9.47
CA GLU A 84 -13.48 17.69 -9.06
C GLU A 84 -12.95 16.89 -10.26
N LYS A 85 -13.83 16.55 -11.20
CA LYS A 85 -13.43 15.92 -12.46
C LYS A 85 -12.43 16.81 -13.19
N GLN A 86 -12.73 18.10 -13.35
CA GLN A 86 -11.83 19.03 -14.02
C GLN A 86 -10.43 19.05 -13.35
N ARG A 87 -10.37 19.19 -12.02
CA ARG A 87 -9.09 19.17 -11.28
C ARG A 87 -8.33 17.85 -11.47
N LEU A 88 -9.02 16.72 -11.45
CA LEU A 88 -8.41 15.40 -11.69
C LEU A 88 -7.79 15.36 -13.09
N LEU A 89 -8.56 15.72 -14.11
CA LEU A 89 -8.13 15.67 -15.52
C LEU A 89 -6.90 16.56 -15.78
N GLU A 90 -6.93 17.80 -15.28
CA GLU A 90 -5.82 18.76 -15.43
C GLU A 90 -4.57 18.33 -14.67
N ASN A 91 -4.72 17.82 -13.44
CA ASN A 91 -3.59 17.31 -12.66
C ASN A 91 -2.95 16.09 -13.35
N THR A 92 -3.77 15.18 -13.88
CA THR A 92 -3.30 14.03 -14.66
C THR A 92 -2.53 14.50 -15.90
N ALA A 93 -3.07 15.47 -16.64
CA ALA A 93 -2.41 15.99 -17.83
C ALA A 93 -1.06 16.66 -17.52
N ARG A 94 -0.99 17.49 -16.47
CA ARG A 94 0.25 18.14 -16.04
C ARG A 94 1.33 17.13 -15.64
N ALA A 95 0.94 16.04 -14.97
CA ALA A 95 1.85 14.99 -14.55
C ALA A 95 2.32 14.09 -15.71
N LEU A 96 1.42 13.75 -16.64
CA LEU A 96 1.71 12.84 -17.76
C LEU A 96 2.22 13.54 -19.02
N GLY A 97 2.03 14.85 -19.15
CA GLY A 97 2.41 15.63 -20.33
C GLY A 97 3.84 15.37 -20.82
N PRO A 98 4.87 15.41 -19.94
CA PRO A 98 6.26 15.14 -20.30
C PRO A 98 6.57 13.68 -20.68
N ALA A 99 5.65 12.74 -20.43
CA ALA A 99 5.86 11.33 -20.75
C ALA A 99 5.79 11.07 -22.26
N SER A 100 6.33 9.91 -22.67
CA SER A 100 6.25 9.47 -24.07
C SER A 100 4.80 9.27 -24.51
N LYS A 101 4.54 9.46 -25.81
CA LYS A 101 3.20 9.29 -26.38
C LYS A 101 2.57 7.94 -26.02
N VAL A 102 3.35 6.86 -26.09
CA VAL A 102 2.89 5.49 -25.78
C VAL A 102 2.40 5.36 -24.33
N VAL A 103 3.06 6.02 -23.38
CA VAL A 103 2.63 6.01 -21.98
C VAL A 103 1.33 6.79 -21.80
N ARG A 104 1.23 7.97 -22.43
CA ARG A 104 0.01 8.79 -22.39
C ARG A 104 -1.18 8.07 -23.00
N ASP A 105 -1.01 7.49 -24.19
CA ASP A 105 -2.05 6.72 -24.89
C ASP A 105 -2.52 5.53 -24.04
N ARG A 106 -1.59 4.82 -23.39
CA ARG A 106 -1.91 3.69 -22.51
C ARG A 106 -2.72 4.14 -21.29
N HIS A 107 -2.38 5.28 -20.69
CA HIS A 107 -3.13 5.79 -19.55
C HIS A 107 -4.56 6.20 -19.95
N VAL A 108 -4.71 6.92 -21.07
CA VAL A 108 -6.02 7.27 -21.64
C VAL A 108 -6.85 6.01 -21.91
N ALA A 109 -6.27 4.97 -22.50
CA ALA A 109 -6.96 3.71 -22.74
C ALA A 109 -7.45 3.04 -21.45
N ASN A 110 -6.65 3.07 -20.39
CA ASN A 110 -7.05 2.55 -19.08
C ASN A 110 -8.15 3.38 -18.43
N CYS A 111 -8.07 4.72 -18.48
CA CYS A 111 -9.15 5.61 -18.01
C CYS A 111 -10.45 5.37 -18.77
N THR A 112 -10.37 5.14 -20.09
CA THR A 112 -11.53 4.85 -20.94
C THR A 112 -12.22 3.54 -20.54
N LYS A 113 -11.46 2.52 -20.12
CA LYS A 113 -12.01 1.26 -19.60
C LYS A 113 -12.75 1.45 -18.26
N ALA A 114 -12.34 2.43 -17.45
CA ALA A 114 -13.02 2.78 -16.20
C ALA A 114 -14.30 3.60 -16.45
N ASP A 115 -14.23 4.61 -17.30
CA ASP A 115 -15.36 5.41 -17.75
C ASP A 115 -15.00 6.14 -19.06
N ALA A 116 -15.90 6.14 -20.03
CA ALA A 116 -15.65 6.77 -21.32
C ALA A 116 -15.39 8.29 -21.19
N ALA A 117 -16.15 8.98 -20.32
CA ALA A 117 -15.97 10.41 -20.10
C ALA A 117 -14.67 10.72 -19.35
N TYR A 118 -14.17 9.76 -18.55
CA TYR A 118 -12.87 9.90 -17.89
C TYR A 118 -11.73 9.84 -18.92
N GLY A 119 -11.73 8.82 -19.77
CA GLY A 119 -10.75 8.68 -20.84
C GLY A 119 -10.71 9.88 -21.78
N GLU A 120 -11.89 10.30 -22.25
CA GLU A 120 -12.03 11.47 -23.13
C GLU A 120 -11.56 12.76 -22.45
N GLY A 121 -11.91 12.94 -21.16
CA GLY A 121 -11.47 14.07 -20.36
C GLY A 121 -9.95 14.16 -20.25
N VAL A 122 -9.27 13.03 -20.00
CA VAL A 122 -7.80 13.01 -19.87
C VAL A 122 -7.14 13.27 -21.21
N ALA A 123 -7.67 12.71 -22.30
CA ALA A 123 -7.15 12.95 -23.65
C ALA A 123 -7.19 14.44 -24.01
N ARG A 124 -8.35 15.12 -23.80
CA ARG A 124 -8.49 16.55 -24.07
C ARG A 124 -7.56 17.40 -23.21
N ALA A 125 -7.45 17.09 -21.92
CA ALA A 125 -6.55 17.81 -21.02
C ALA A 125 -5.07 17.66 -21.42
N LEU A 126 -4.66 16.47 -21.88
CA LEU A 126 -3.32 16.25 -22.41
C LEU A 126 -3.04 17.01 -23.70
N GLU A 127 -3.99 17.06 -24.62
CA GLU A 127 -3.87 17.85 -25.86
C GLU A 127 -3.70 19.34 -25.56
N ALA A 128 -4.52 19.87 -24.65
CA ALA A 128 -4.41 21.27 -24.20
C ALA A 128 -3.03 21.55 -23.57
N PHE A 129 -2.59 20.70 -22.64
CA PHE A 129 -1.28 20.84 -22.00
C PHE A 129 -0.13 20.84 -23.02
N LEU A 130 -0.16 19.94 -23.99
CA LEU A 130 0.89 19.83 -25.00
C LEU A 130 0.86 20.98 -26.01
N ALA A 131 -0.31 21.55 -26.29
CA ALA A 131 -0.41 22.73 -27.14
C ALA A 131 0.22 23.97 -26.48
N GLU A 132 0.06 24.12 -25.17
CA GLU A 132 0.63 25.23 -24.39
C GLU A 132 2.14 25.12 -24.18
N HIS A 133 2.70 23.91 -24.25
CA HIS A 133 4.11 23.61 -23.95
C HIS A 133 4.88 23.06 -25.16
N LYS A 134 4.43 23.40 -26.37
CA LYS A 134 5.16 23.20 -27.64
C LYS A 134 6.15 24.32 -27.87
#